data_AF-A0A2R8F0Z2-F1
#
_entry.id   AF-A0A2R8F0Z2-F1
#
_cell.length_a   1.000
_cell.length_b   1.000
_cell.length_c   1.000
_cell.angle_alpha   90.00
_cell.angle_beta   90.00
_cell.angle_gamma   90.00
#
_symmetry.space_group_name_H-M   'P 1'
#
loop_
_entity.id
_entity.type
_entity.pdbx_description
1 polymer ?
#
loop_
_entity_poly.entity_id
_entity_poly.type
_entity_poly.pdbx_seq_one_letter_code
_entity_poly.pdbx_strand_id
1 'polypeptide(L)' 'MKFDQIKELKDEKFRRLTGVRKETFSKMVGYFK' A
#
# COMPACT_ATOMS: atom_id res chain seq x y z
N MET A 1 3.69 13.10 -0.03
CA MET A 1 4.13 12.02 -0.94
C MET A 1 2.90 11.33 -1.51
N LYS A 2 2.91 10.81 -2.74
CA LYS A 2 1.76 10.10 -3.35
C LYS A 2 1.25 8.90 -2.53
N PHE A 3 2.04 8.47 -1.54
CA PHE A 3 1.75 7.35 -0.64
C PHE A 3 0.49 7.52 0.21
N ASP A 4 0.24 8.74 0.72
CA ASP A 4 -0.95 9.02 1.54
C ASP A 4 -2.24 8.79 0.76
N GLN A 5 -2.27 9.24 -0.50
CA GLN A 5 -3.39 9.02 -1.41
C GLN A 5 -3.60 7.54 -1.72
N ILE A 6 -2.52 6.75 -1.78
CA ILE A 6 -2.59 5.31 -2.04
C ILE A 6 -3.05 4.56 -0.78
N LYS A 7 -2.64 4.98 0.42
CA LYS A 7 -3.07 4.39 1.70
C LYS A 7 -4.60 4.48 1.90
N GLU A 8 -5.21 5.57 1.44
CA GLU A 8 -6.66 5.81 1.54
C GLU A 8 -7.49 5.03 0.50
N LEU A 9 -6.87 4.40 -0.50
CA LEU A 9 -7.62 3.59 -1.48
C LEU A 9 -8.23 2.35 -0.83
N LYS A 10 -9.45 1.99 -1.24
CA LYS A 10 -10.04 0.67 -0.91
C LYS A 10 -9.09 -0.46 -1.33
N ASP A 11 -9.08 -1.54 -0.56
CA ASP A 11 -8.13 -2.66 -0.71
C ASP A 11 -8.09 -3.22 -2.14
N GLU A 12 -9.25 -3.25 -2.82
CA GLU A 12 -9.37 -3.72 -4.20
C GLU A 12 -8.65 -2.79 -5.21
N LYS A 13 -8.85 -1.47 -5.11
CA LYS A 13 -8.11 -0.49 -5.95
C LYS A 13 -6.63 -0.48 -5.62
N PHE A 14 -6.31 -0.57 -4.34
CA PHE A 14 -4.94 -0.64 -3.85
C PHE A 14 -4.20 -1.82 -4.47
N ARG A 15 -4.77 -3.02 -4.36
CA ARG A 15 -4.19 -4.25 -4.90
C ARG A 15 -4.06 -4.23 -6.42
N ARG A 16 -4.98 -3.55 -7.12
CA ARG A 16 -4.91 -3.35 -8.58
C ARG A 16 -3.78 -2.41 -9.00
N LEU A 17 -3.46 -1.41 -8.16
CA LEU A 17 -2.40 -0.43 -8.39
C LEU A 17 -1.01 -0.95 -7.99
N THR A 18 -0.91 -1.62 -6.85
CA THR A 18 0.38 -2.03 -6.27
C THR A 18 0.72 -3.49 -6.50
N GLY A 19 -0.27 -4.32 -6.89
CA GLY A 19 -0.10 -5.77 -7.04
C GLY A 19 0.02 -6.52 -5.70
N VAL A 20 0.08 -5.81 -4.58
CA VAL A 20 0.31 -6.39 -3.25
C VAL A 20 -0.84 -6.07 -2.30
N ARG A 21 -1.07 -6.94 -1.32
CA ARG A 21 -2.01 -6.66 -0.23
C ARG A 21 -1.46 -5.52 0.63
N LYS A 22 -2.36 -4.69 1.18
CA LYS A 22 -1.98 -3.60 2.10
C LYS A 22 -1.12 -4.08 3.26
N GLU A 23 -1.38 -5.28 3.78
CA GLU A 23 -0.62 -5.85 4.89
C GLU A 23 0.85 -6.12 4.52
N THR A 24 1.11 -6.69 3.35
CA THR A 24 2.46 -6.92 2.81
C THR A 24 3.16 -5.59 2.56
N PHE A 25 2.44 -4.63 2.01
CA PHE A 25 2.95 -3.30 1.74
C PHE A 25 3.34 -2.56 3.02
N SER A 26 2.50 -2.59 4.05
CA SER A 26 2.83 -2.03 5.38
C SER A 26 4.06 -2.69 6.00
N LYS A 27 4.20 -4.01 5.88
CA LYS A 27 5.41 -4.73 6.32
C LYS A 27 6.65 -4.26 5.55
N MET A 28 6.53 -4.07 4.24
CA MET A 28 7.63 -3.60 3.39
C MET A 28 8.10 -2.20 3.81
N VAL A 29 7.17 -1.26 4.00
CA VAL A 29 7.48 0.11 4.47
C VAL A 29 8.06 0.09 5.88
N GLY A 30 7.52 -0.76 6.76
CA GLY A 30 8.03 -0.92 8.12
C GLY A 30 9.44 -1.49 8.18
N TYR A 31 9.86 -2.27 7.18
CA TYR A 31 11.23 -2.80 7.04
C TYR A 31 12.22 -1.77 6.47
N PHE A 32 11.76 -0.85 5.62
CA PHE A 32 12.58 0.20 5.02
C PHE A 32 12.68 1.46 5.89
N LYS A 33 12.05 1.47 7.07
CA LYS A 33 12.16 2.53 8.07
C LYS A 33 13.21 2.15 9.11
#